data_AF-A0A838RXU9-F1
#
_entry.id   AF-A0A838RXU9-F1
#
_cell.length_a   1.000
_cell.length_b   1.000
_cell.length_c   1.000
_cell.angle_alpha   90.00
_cell.angle_beta   90.00
_cell.angle_gamma   90.00
#
_symmetry.space_group_name_H-M   'P 1'
#
loop_
_entity.id
_entity.type
_entity.pdbx_description
1 polymer ?
#
loop_
_entity_poly.entity_id
_entity_poly.type
_entity_poly.pdbx_seq_one_letter_code
_entity_poly.pdbx_strand_id
1 'polypeptide(L)'
;MRTNTPKSHWARRAAAAAFVSSLVALAGDNAMAQCTELVSGLLRPIGITQSKKDNLLVSESGTTTPNTGRISIVNLAGSRRTLVSGLPSGISFEAN
;
A
#
# COMPACT_ATOMS: atom_id res chain seq x y z
N MET A 1 -72.84 6.06 16.58
CA MET A 1 -72.03 6.59 15.45
C MET A 1 -70.57 6.27 15.73
N ARG A 2 -69.95 5.34 14.99
CA ARG A 2 -68.62 4.78 15.28
C ARG A 2 -67.68 5.17 14.13
N THR A 3 -66.72 6.04 14.38
CA THR A 3 -65.75 6.47 13.35
C THR A 3 -64.59 5.47 13.33
N ASN A 4 -64.52 4.68 12.27
CA ASN A 4 -63.38 3.82 11.99
C ASN A 4 -62.28 4.66 11.33
N THR A 5 -61.19 4.91 12.05
CA THR A 5 -59.98 5.51 11.47
C THR A 5 -59.17 4.45 10.72
N PRO A 6 -58.75 4.67 9.46
CA PRO A 6 -57.95 3.72 8.70
C PRO A 6 -56.52 3.61 9.26
N LYS A 7 -56.09 2.37 9.51
CA LYS A 7 -54.78 2.04 10.12
C LYS A 7 -53.63 2.40 9.17
N SER A 8 -52.68 3.18 9.68
CA SER A 8 -51.57 3.77 8.95
C SER A 8 -50.48 2.76 8.58
N HIS A 9 -50.70 1.97 7.52
CA HIS A 9 -49.70 1.08 6.94
C HIS A 9 -48.56 1.83 6.22
N TRP A 10 -48.79 3.09 5.85
CA TRP A 10 -47.82 3.96 5.17
C TRP A 10 -46.62 4.34 6.08
N ALA A 11 -46.87 4.60 7.36
CA ALA A 11 -45.83 4.94 8.34
C ALA A 11 -44.80 3.79 8.52
N ARG A 12 -45.28 2.54 8.48
CA ARG A 12 -44.41 1.35 8.58
C ARG A 12 -43.54 1.14 7.34
N ARG A 13 -44.07 1.47 6.15
CA ARG A 13 -43.35 1.35 4.88
C ARG A 13 -42.31 2.47 4.72
N ALA A 14 -42.63 3.68 5.19
CA ALA A 14 -41.69 4.81 5.20
C ALA A 14 -40.50 4.54 6.14
N ALA A 15 -40.76 4.00 7.33
CA ALA A 15 -39.69 3.65 8.28
C ALA A 15 -38.76 2.54 7.75
N ALA A 16 -39.30 1.53 7.07
CA ALA A 16 -38.51 0.47 6.45
C ALA A 16 -37.63 0.97 5.30
N ALA A 17 -38.15 1.88 4.46
CA ALA A 17 -37.39 2.46 3.34
C ALA A 17 -36.23 3.34 3.83
N ALA A 18 -36.42 4.10 4.91
CA ALA A 18 -35.37 4.92 5.50
C ALA A 18 -34.21 4.08 6.07
N PHE A 19 -34.52 2.93 6.68
CA PHE A 19 -33.51 2.02 7.23
C PHE A 19 -32.66 1.38 6.13
N VAL A 20 -33.27 0.97 5.03
CA VAL A 20 -32.55 0.37 3.88
C VAL A 20 -31.66 1.39 3.17
N SER A 21 -32.13 2.64 2.98
CA SER A 21 -31.30 3.70 2.40
C SER A 21 -30.09 4.06 3.27
N SER A 22 -30.22 3.99 4.60
CA SER A 22 -29.09 4.24 5.51
C SER A 22 -28.02 3.15 5.45
N LEU A 23 -28.38 1.89 5.12
CA LEU A 23 -27.42 0.79 5.01
C LEU A 23 -26.55 0.89 3.74
N VAL A 24 -27.11 1.40 2.63
CA VAL A 24 -26.40 1.54 1.35
C VAL A 24 -25.38 2.68 1.39
N ALA A 25 -25.61 3.71 2.19
CA ALA A 25 -24.70 4.85 2.32
C ALA A 25 -23.38 4.52 3.06
N LEU A 26 -23.28 3.37 3.76
CA LEU A 26 -22.06 2.93 4.44
C LEU A 26 -21.14 2.03 3.58
N ALA A 27 -21.55 1.63 2.38
CA ALA A 27 -20.78 0.71 1.54
C ALA A 27 -19.67 1.40 0.70
N GLY A 28 -19.35 2.66 0.99
CA GLY A 28 -18.51 3.52 0.16
C GLY A 28 -17.12 3.82 0.71
N ASP A 29 -16.53 2.97 1.56
CA ASP A 29 -15.12 3.12 1.92
C ASP A 29 -14.25 2.51 0.83
N ASN A 30 -13.69 3.38 -0.02
CA ASN A 30 -12.53 3.02 -0.82
C ASN A 30 -11.39 2.72 0.15
N ALA A 31 -11.21 1.45 0.51
CA ALA A 31 -10.05 0.98 1.28
C ALA A 31 -8.79 1.11 0.41
N MET A 32 -8.33 2.35 0.22
CA MET A 32 -6.98 2.61 -0.26
C MET A 32 -6.05 2.20 0.88
N ALA A 33 -5.42 1.04 0.76
CA ALA A 33 -4.36 0.66 1.69
C ALA A 33 -3.33 1.80 1.71
N GLN A 34 -3.23 2.51 2.83
CA GLN A 34 -2.32 3.63 2.97
C GLN A 34 -0.90 3.06 3.10
N CYS A 35 -0.18 3.02 1.98
CA CYS A 35 1.22 2.66 1.97
C CYS A 35 2.01 3.73 2.73
N THR A 36 2.64 3.32 3.84
CA THR A 36 3.59 4.19 4.55
C THR A 36 4.99 3.92 4.01
N GLU A 37 5.77 4.98 3.80
CA GLU A 37 7.17 4.84 3.43
C GLU A 37 7.93 4.13 4.56
N LEU A 38 8.53 2.97 4.24
CA LEU A 38 9.31 2.21 5.20
C LEU A 38 10.75 2.74 5.33
N VAL A 39 11.35 3.14 4.21
CA VAL A 39 12.75 3.57 4.14
C VAL A 39 12.96 4.49 2.94
N SER A 40 13.78 5.53 3.14
CA SER A 40 14.12 6.52 2.12
C SER A 40 15.62 6.49 1.75
N GLY A 41 16.01 7.26 0.73
CA GLY A 41 17.42 7.51 0.40
C GLY A 41 18.19 6.31 -0.16
N LEU A 42 17.51 5.31 -0.72
CA LEU A 42 18.11 4.20 -1.46
C LEU A 42 18.71 4.71 -2.79
N LEU A 43 19.84 4.15 -3.21
CA LEU A 43 20.51 4.48 -4.47
C LEU A 43 19.96 3.62 -5.60
N ARG A 44 18.93 4.16 -6.27
CA ARG A 44 18.32 3.55 -7.46
C ARG A 44 17.96 2.07 -7.22
N PRO A 45 16.99 1.78 -6.34
CA PRO A 45 16.57 0.42 -6.05
C PRO A 45 16.01 -0.24 -7.31
N ILE A 46 16.45 -1.46 -7.59
CA ILE A 46 16.10 -2.22 -8.81
C ILE A 46 15.47 -3.58 -8.52
N GLY A 47 15.43 -3.99 -7.25
CA GLY A 47 14.80 -5.24 -6.85
C GLY A 47 14.69 -5.37 -5.35
N ILE A 48 13.69 -6.14 -4.90
CA ILE A 48 13.41 -6.38 -3.49
C ILE A 48 12.99 -7.83 -3.25
N THR A 49 13.42 -8.41 -2.13
CA THR A 49 12.93 -9.71 -1.64
C THR A 49 12.93 -9.75 -0.12
N GLN A 50 12.04 -10.54 0.48
CA GLN A 50 11.98 -10.72 1.93
C GLN A 50 12.84 -11.92 2.35
N SER A 51 13.71 -11.70 3.32
CA SER A 51 14.47 -12.77 3.97
C SER A 51 13.59 -13.59 4.92
N LYS A 52 14.06 -14.78 5.31
CA LYS A 52 13.39 -15.62 6.34
C LYS A 52 13.29 -14.98 7.74
N LYS A 53 13.89 -13.81 7.95
CA LYS A 53 13.88 -13.05 9.22
C LYS A 53 13.14 -11.71 9.08
N ASP A 54 12.23 -11.61 8.11
CA ASP A 54 11.38 -10.44 7.86
C ASP A 54 12.11 -9.13 7.58
N ASN A 55 13.39 -9.21 7.20
CA ASN A 55 14.09 -8.08 6.61
C ASN A 55 13.89 -8.08 5.10
N LEU A 56 13.77 -6.89 4.52
CA LEU A 56 13.81 -6.67 3.09
C LEU A 56 15.27 -6.60 2.64
N LEU A 57 15.63 -7.40 1.65
CA LEU A 57 16.87 -7.27 0.90
C LEU A 57 16.57 -6.42 -0.33
N VAL A 58 17.30 -5.32 -0.49
CA VAL A 58 17.11 -4.37 -1.58
C VAL A 58 18.36 -4.35 -2.44
N SER A 59 18.20 -4.65 -3.72
CA SER A 59 19.25 -4.46 -4.71
C SER A 59 19.25 -3.00 -5.18
N GLU A 60 20.39 -2.34 -5.05
CA GLU A 60 20.61 -0.94 -5.41
C GLU A 60 21.66 -0.86 -6.52
N SER A 61 21.31 -0.24 -7.64
CA SER A 61 22.26 -0.09 -8.77
C SER A 61 23.38 0.92 -8.49
N GLY A 62 23.26 1.72 -7.42
CA GLY A 62 24.29 2.66 -7.01
C GLY A 62 24.17 4.01 -7.70
N THR A 63 25.32 4.60 -8.01
CA THR A 63 25.46 5.91 -8.67
C THR A 63 25.89 5.74 -10.12
N THR A 64 26.22 6.84 -10.80
CA THR A 64 26.85 6.81 -12.12
C THR A 64 28.31 6.34 -12.08
N THR A 65 28.94 6.32 -10.90
CA THR A 65 30.31 5.80 -10.73
C THR A 65 30.29 4.26 -10.76
N PRO A 66 31.22 3.62 -11.52
CA PRO A 66 31.33 2.16 -11.54
C PRO A 66 31.53 1.55 -10.16
N ASN A 67 31.06 0.31 -10.01
CA ASN A 67 31.21 -0.50 -8.81
C ASN A 67 30.62 0.15 -7.55
N THR A 68 29.55 0.95 -7.70
CA THR A 68 28.83 1.54 -6.56
C THR A 68 27.53 0.82 -6.22
N GLY A 69 27.20 -0.26 -6.96
CA GLY A 69 26.06 -1.11 -6.65
C GLY A 69 26.21 -1.81 -5.30
N ARG A 70 25.08 -2.12 -4.66
CA ARG A 70 25.06 -2.77 -3.34
C ARG A 70 23.79 -3.55 -3.08
N ILE A 71 23.86 -4.41 -2.07
CA ILE A 71 22.69 -5.03 -1.43
C ILE A 71 22.51 -4.38 -0.06
N SER A 72 21.37 -3.75 0.17
CA SER A 72 20.95 -3.27 1.49
C SER A 72 20.01 -4.25 2.16
N ILE A 73 20.00 -4.24 3.48
CA ILE A 73 19.02 -4.93 4.31
C ILE A 73 18.28 -3.89 5.15
N VAL A 74 16.96 -3.95 5.11
CA VAL A 74 16.03 -3.04 5.76
C VAL A 74 15.11 -3.85 6.66
N ASN A 75 15.02 -3.51 7.94
CA ASN A 75 14.07 -4.18 8.83
C ASN A 75 12.68 -3.52 8.76
N LEU A 76 11.68 -4.14 9.39
CA LEU A 76 10.31 -3.61 9.43
C LEU A 76 10.16 -2.30 10.23
N ALA A 77 11.18 -1.89 10.98
CA ALA A 77 11.24 -0.59 11.66
C ALA A 77 11.89 0.50 10.77
N GLY A 78 12.23 0.19 9.53
CA GLY A 78 12.86 1.13 8.58
C GLY A 78 14.37 1.31 8.76
N SER A 79 15.00 0.57 9.68
CA SER A 79 16.45 0.61 9.86
C SER A 79 17.16 -0.07 8.69
N ARG A 80 18.09 0.66 8.06
CA ARG A 80 18.85 0.23 6.89
C ARG A 80 20.32 0.03 7.24
N ARG A 81 20.91 -1.07 6.75
CA ARG A 81 22.37 -1.28 6.71
C ARG A 81 22.78 -1.91 5.38
N THR A 82 24.04 -1.75 5.01
CA THR A 82 24.59 -2.39 3.80
C THR A 82 25.04 -3.81 4.12
N LEU A 83 24.58 -4.78 3.32
CA LEU A 83 25.00 -6.18 3.43
C LEU A 83 26.21 -6.47 2.53
N VAL A 84 26.18 -5.96 1.30
CA VAL A 84 27.27 -6.09 0.32
C VAL A 84 27.43 -4.75 -0.39
N SER A 85 28.64 -4.26 -0.56
CA SER A 85 28.96 -3.04 -1.32
C SER A 85 29.97 -3.35 -2.42
N GLY A 86 30.06 -2.48 -3.43
CA GLY A 86 31.11 -2.61 -4.44
C GLY A 86 30.73 -3.58 -5.56
N LEU A 87 29.44 -3.80 -5.81
CA LEU A 87 29.00 -4.77 -6.81
C LEU A 87 29.51 -4.38 -8.20
N PRO A 88 30.09 -5.32 -8.96
CA PRO A 88 30.62 -5.04 -10.30
C PRO A 88 29.59 -4.37 -11.21
N SER A 89 30.01 -3.33 -11.90
CA SER A 89 29.23 -2.71 -12.98
C SER A 89 29.48 -3.41 -14.31
N GLY A 90 28.40 -3.72 -15.03
CA GLY A 90 28.50 -4.17 -16.42
C GLY A 90 28.91 -3.03 -17.35
N ILE A 91 29.54 -3.38 -18.47
CA ILE A 91 29.81 -2.45 -19.57
C ILE A 91 28.50 -2.19 -20.36
N SER A 92 27.96 -0.98 -20.29
CA SER A 92 26.92 -0.52 -21.22
C SER A 92 27.59 0.24 -22.36
N PHE A 93 27.85 -0.44 -23.48
CA PHE A 93 28.14 0.26 -24.74
C PHE A 93 26.81 0.68 -25.35
N GLU A 94 26.46 1.95 -25.21
CA GLU A 94 25.40 2.56 -26.02
C GLU A 94 26.08 3.34 -27.14
N ALA A 95 26.10 2.74 -28.33
CA ALA A 95 26.52 3.42 -29.54
C ALA A 95 25.38 4.35 -29.98
N ASN A 96 25.62 5.65 -29.92
CA ASN A 96 24.76 6.68 -30.48
C ASN A 96 24.83 6.67 -32.01
#